data_AF-A0A965PDF6-F1
#
_entry.id   AF-A0A965PDF6-F1
#
_cell.length_a   1.000
_cell.length_b   1.000
_cell.length_c   1.000
_cell.angle_alpha   90.00
_cell.angle_beta   90.00
_cell.angle_gamma   90.00
#
_symmetry.space_group_name_H-M   'P 1'
#
loop_
_entity.id
_entity.type
_entity.pdbx_description
1 polymer ?
#
loop_
_entity_poly.entity_id
_entity_poly.type
_entity_poly.pdbx_seq_one_letter_code
_entity_poly.pdbx_strand_id
1 'polypeptide(L)' 'MSTNDGGPAFPQPLAVDPHDSKVPFKAPAEPGMTLRDWFIGQAIIAIYQNDRRDFSFAEDAGAAVKLADAMIAELNKPNT' A
#
# COMPACT_ATOMS: atom_id res chain seq x y z
N MET A 1 -16.70 5.70 0.99
CA MET A 1 -15.64 6.19 0.07
C MET A 1 -14.73 5.02 -0.19
N SER A 2 -14.58 4.57 -1.44
CA SER A 2 -13.55 3.58 -1.77
C SER A 2 -12.20 4.26 -1.61
N THR A 3 -11.49 3.97 -0.52
CA THR A 3 -10.10 4.39 -0.35
C THR A 3 -9.33 3.86 -1.55
N ASN A 4 -8.75 4.75 -2.37
CA ASN A 4 -7.88 4.34 -3.47
C ASN A 4 -6.61 3.77 -2.84
N ASP A 5 -6.63 2.46 -2.60
CA ASP A 5 -5.62 1.73 -1.84
C ASP A 5 -4.40 1.34 -2.69
N GLY A 6 -4.46 1.63 -3.99
CA GLY A 6 -3.42 1.30 -4.97
C GLY A 6 -3.31 -0.21 -5.26
N GLY A 7 -4.26 -1.03 -4.80
CA GLY A 7 -4.21 -2.48 -4.90
C GLY A 7 -3.23 -3.13 -3.93
N PRO A 8 -2.85 -4.40 -4.15
CA PRO A 8 -1.94 -5.11 -3.26
C PRO A 8 -0.50 -4.56 -3.36
N ALA A 9 0.15 -4.32 -2.22
CA ALA A 9 1.54 -3.83 -2.17
C ALA A 9 2.55 -4.84 -2.75
N PHE A 10 2.24 -6.13 -2.64
CA PHE A 10 3.08 -7.22 -3.12
C PHE A 10 2.27 -8.18 -3.99
N PRO A 11 2.88 -8.82 -5.00
CA PRO A 11 2.20 -9.83 -5.81
C PRO A 11 1.61 -10.95 -4.95
N GLN A 12 0.34 -11.28 -5.15
CA GLN A 12 -0.23 -12.47 -4.54
C GLN A 12 0.18 -13.70 -5.35
N PRO A 13 0.69 -14.77 -4.71
CA PRO A 13 1.01 -15.99 -5.41
C PRO A 13 -0.25 -16.55 -6.06
N LEU A 14 -0.16 -16.88 -7.35
CA LEU A 14 -1.18 -17.68 -8.03
C LEU A 14 -1.11 -19.08 -7.40
N ALA A 15 -2.20 -19.54 -6.81
CA ALA A 15 -2.29 -20.92 -6.42
C ALA A 15 -2.53 -21.76 -7.67
N VAL A 16 -1.96 -22.96 -7.69
CA VAL A 16 -2.34 -23.97 -8.68
C VAL A 16 -3.38 -24.84 -7.99
N ASP A 17 -4.53 -25.05 -8.63
CA ASP A 17 -5.55 -25.95 -8.11
C ASP A 17 -4.91 -27.37 -8.01
N PRO A 18 -4.89 -28.00 -6.83
CA PRO A 18 -4.37 -29.36 -6.69
C PRO A 18 -5.17 -30.41 -7.48
N HIS A 19 -6.36 -30.08 -7.99
CA HIS A 19 -7.23 -30.93 -8.80
C HIS A 19 -7.24 -30.56 -10.30
N ASP A 20 -6.73 -29.39 -10.69
CA ASP A 20 -6.54 -29.00 -12.10
C ASP A 20 -5.26 -28.17 -12.26
N SER A 21 -4.15 -28.85 -12.51
CA SER A 21 -2.82 -28.26 -12.64
C SER A 21 -2.65 -27.35 -13.87
N LYS A 22 -3.66 -27.22 -14.73
CA LYS A 22 -3.59 -26.45 -15.98
C LYS A 22 -4.16 -25.04 -15.85
N VAL A 23 -4.83 -24.72 -14.75
CA VAL A 23 -5.41 -23.39 -14.54
C VAL A 23 -4.81 -22.78 -13.27
N PRO A 24 -3.94 -21.76 -13.39
CA PRO A 24 -3.60 -20.95 -12.24
C PRO A 24 -4.88 -20.29 -11.74
N PHE A 25 -5.33 -20.66 -10.55
CA PHE A 25 -6.46 -20.04 -9.90
C PHE A 25 -5.95 -19.10 -8.82
N LYS A 26 -6.48 -17.89 -8.74
CA LYS A 26 -6.26 -17.05 -7.56
C LYS A 26 -6.97 -17.74 -6.41
N ALA A 27 -6.26 -18.56 -5.62
CA ALA A 27 -6.81 -19.04 -4.37
C ALA A 27 -7.31 -17.81 -3.58
N PRO A 28 -8.42 -17.93 -2.83
CA PRO A 28 -8.84 -16.91 -1.90
C PRO A 28 -7.79 -16.83 -0.78
N ALA A 29 -6.66 -16.18 -1.07
CA ALA A 29 -5.72 -15.74 -0.07
C ALA A 29 -6.30 -14.49 0.58
N GLU A 30 -6.18 -14.39 1.90
CA GLU A 30 -6.54 -13.19 2.64
C GLU A 30 -5.96 -11.95 1.96
N PRO A 31 -6.69 -10.82 1.91
CA PRO A 31 -6.17 -9.58 1.36
C PRO A 31 -4.83 -9.25 2.01
N GLY A 32 -3.77 -9.14 1.19
CA GLY A 32 -2.47 -8.70 1.66
C GLY A 32 -2.48 -7.22 2.05
N MET A 33 -1.34 -6.70 2.50
CA MET A 33 -1.15 -5.26 2.72
C MET A 33 -1.44 -4.48 1.43
N THR A 34 -2.20 -3.38 1.54
CA THR A 34 -2.46 -2.51 0.38
C THR A 34 -1.23 -1.67 0.07
N LEU A 35 -1.07 -1.22 -1.19
CA LEU A 35 0.03 -0.36 -1.60
C LEU A 35 0.05 0.94 -0.78
N ARG A 36 -1.14 1.45 -0.44
CA ARG A 36 -1.33 2.58 0.48
C ARG A 36 -0.76 2.30 1.87
N ASP A 37 -1.08 1.17 2.47
CA ASP A 37 -0.57 0.81 3.80
C ASP A 37 0.96 0.68 3.80
N TRP A 38 1.50 0.10 2.72
CA TRP A 38 2.95 0.01 2.54
C TRP A 38 3.60 1.39 2.44
N PHE A 39 3.04 2.28 1.63
CA PHE A 39 3.52 3.65 1.50
C PHE A 39 3.42 4.46 2.79
N ILE A 40 2.37 4.26 3.60
CA ILE A 40 2.27 4.88 4.93
C ILE A 40 3.45 4.43 5.80
N GLY A 41 3.79 3.14 5.78
CA GLY A 41 4.95 2.60 6.48
C GLY A 41 6.28 3.20 6.01
N GLN A 42 6.46 3.40 4.71
CA GLN A 42 7.67 4.06 4.19
C GLN A 42 7.71 5.56 4.57
N ALA A 43 6.57 6.25 4.48
CA ALA A 43 6.47 7.67 4.80
C ALA A 43 6.73 7.94 6.29
N ILE A 44 6.22 7.10 7.19
CA ILE A 44 6.46 7.29 8.64
C ILE A 44 7.94 7.10 8.98
N ILE A 45 8.63 6.13 8.37
CA ILE A 45 10.08 5.95 8.56
C ILE A 45 10.84 7.21 8.16
N ALA A 46 10.52 7.79 7.00
CA ALA A 46 11.16 9.02 6.51
C ALA A 46 10.83 10.24 7.39
N ILE A 47 9.59 10.39 7.86
CA ILE A 47 9.18 11.48 8.76
C ILE A 47 10.03 11.48 10.03
N TYR A 48 10.25 10.30 10.63
CA TYR A 48 11.02 10.14 11.87
C TYR A 48 12.53 10.23 11.69
N GLN A 49 13.04 10.42 10.46
CA GLN A 49 14.45 10.81 10.24
C GLN A 49 14.71 12.28 10.54
N ASN A 50 13.67 13.09 10.76
CA ASN A 50 13.77 14.51 11.12
C ASN A 50 13.45 14.73 12.62
N ASP A 51 13.75 15.93 13.13
CA ASP A 51 13.30 16.32 14.46
C ASP A 51 11.77 16.52 14.48
N ARG A 52 11.09 15.73 15.32
CA ARG A 52 9.62 15.70 15.46
C ARG A 52 9.14 16.09 16.85
N ARG A 53 10.00 16.68 17.70
CA ARG A 53 9.67 16.98 19.11
C ARG A 53 8.43 17.86 19.30
N ASP A 54 8.12 18.71 18.33
CA ASP A 54 7.00 19.65 18.39
C ASP A 54 5.72 19.12 17.69
N PHE A 55 5.72 17.88 17.20
CA PHE A 55 4.59 17.28 16.48
C PHE A 55 3.97 16.14 17.28
N SER A 56 2.65 16.05 17.23
CA SER A 56 1.90 14.93 17.80
C SER A 56 1.93 13.71 16.88
N PHE A 57 1.77 12.51 17.47
CA PHE A 57 1.65 11.28 16.70
C PHE A 57 0.49 11.29 15.69
N ALA A 58 -0.58 12.02 15.99
CA ALA A 58 -1.71 12.18 15.07
C ALA A 58 -1.32 13.02 13.83
N GLU A 59 -0.49 14.05 14.01
CA GLU A 59 0.03 14.86 12.89
C GLU A 59 0.99 14.04 12.02
N ASP A 60 1.87 13.25 12.63
CA ASP A 60 2.77 12.34 11.91
C ASP A 60 2.01 11.30 11.10
N ALA A 61 1.02 10.63 11.72
CA ALA A 61 0.17 9.67 11.03
C ALA A 61 -0.59 10.33 9.88
N GLY A 62 -1.15 11.52 10.11
CA GLY A 62 -1.84 12.29 9.08
C GLY A 62 -0.92 12.69 7.91
N ALA A 63 0.33 13.06 8.19
CA ALA A 63 1.33 13.37 7.17
C ALA A 63 1.72 12.13 6.34
N ALA A 64 1.94 10.99 7.00
CA ALA A 64 2.26 9.73 6.33
C ALA A 64 1.14 9.29 5.38
N VAL A 65 -0.11 9.40 5.83
CA VAL A 65 -1.31 9.11 5.03
C VAL A 65 -1.39 10.00 3.80
N LYS A 66 -1.20 11.32 3.96
CA LYS A 66 -1.23 12.27 2.84
C LYS A 66 -0.13 12.00 1.81
N LEU A 67 1.07 11.64 2.27
CA LEU A 67 2.17 11.26 1.37
C LEU A 67 1.84 9.99 0.58
N ALA A 68 1.27 8.97 1.23
CA ALA A 68 0.83 7.75 0.57
C ALA A 68 -0.23 8.02 -0.50
N ASP A 69 -1.24 8.82 -0.17
CA ASP A 69 -2.29 9.22 -1.11
C ASP A 69 -1.72 9.99 -2.31
N ALA A 70 -0.75 10.88 -2.09
CA ALA A 70 -0.08 11.61 -3.16
C ALA A 70 0.74 10.71 -4.10
N MET A 71 1.44 9.71 -3.56
CA MET A 71 2.18 8.74 -4.38
C MET A 71 1.25 7.89 -5.24
N ILE A 72 0.13 7.44 -4.69
CA ILE A 72 -0.90 6.71 -5.46
C ILE A 72 -1.50 7.60 -6.55
N ALA A 73 -1.77 8.88 -6.24
CA ALA A 73 -2.26 9.82 -7.23
C ALA A 73 -1.24 10.02 -8.38
N GLU A 74 0.06 10.07 -8.07
CA GLU A 74 1.12 10.16 -9.07
C GLU A 74 1.16 8.95 -9.99
N LEU A 75 1.09 7.73 -9.44
CA LEU A 75 1.10 6.48 -10.21
C LEU A 75 -0.11 6.34 -11.15
N ASN A 76 -1.23 6.96 -10.80
CA ASN A 76 -2.45 6.95 -11.59
C ASN A 76 -2.47 8.00 -12.70
N LYS A 77 -1.43 8.86 -12.80
CA LYS A 77 -1.32 9.78 -13.92
C LYS A 77 -1.03 9.01 -15.22
N PRO A 78 -1.59 9.44 -16.36
CA PRO A 78 -1.21 8.89 -17.65
C PRO A 78 0.27 9.17 -17.90
N ASN A 79 1.03 8.17 -18.35
CA ASN A 79 2.39 8.39 -18.84
C ASN A 79 2.31 9.29 -20.08
N THR A 80 2.83 10.51 -19.97
CA THR A 80 3.02 11.47 -21.08
C THR A 80 4.29 11.20 -21.85
#